data_AF-A0A847C435-F1
#
_entry.id   AF-A0A847C435-F1
#
_cell.length_a   1.000
_cell.length_b   1.000
_cell.length_c   1.000
_cell.angle_alpha   90.00
_cell.angle_beta   90.00
_cell.angle_gamma   90.00
#
_symmetry.space_group_name_H-M   'P 1'
#
loop_
_entity.id
_entity.type
_entity.pdbx_description
1 polymer ?
#
loop_
_entity_poly.entity_id
_entity_poly.type
_entity_poly.pdbx_seq_one_letter_code
_entity_poly.pdbx_strand_id
1 'polypeptide(L)'
;MPANEKQSSFFDTHVHLEEFDPLGTELAAARTAGIGHFLIPGVAPAGWDRILAAARAASEVWAAPGVHPRAADQWNDATAHRLR
;
A
#
# COMPACT_ATOMS: atom_id res chain seq x y z
N MET A 1 -33.11 -2.62 -18.16
CA MET A 1 -31.78 -2.88 -17.58
C MET A 1 -31.73 -2.14 -16.26
N PRO A 2 -31.70 -2.80 -15.09
CA PRO A 2 -31.52 -2.07 -13.85
C PRO A 2 -30.15 -1.38 -13.87
N ALA A 3 -30.10 -0.18 -13.28
CA ALA A 3 -28.93 0.67 -13.26
C ALA A 3 -27.70 -0.08 -12.72
N ASN A 4 -26.56 0.17 -13.33
CA ASN A 4 -25.25 -0.29 -12.88
C ASN A 4 -24.91 0.35 -11.53
N GLU A 5 -25.46 -0.20 -10.44
CA GLU A 5 -25.05 0.14 -9.08
C GLU A 5 -23.55 -0.07 -9.00
N LYS A 6 -22.78 1.01 -8.79
CA LYS A 6 -21.37 0.87 -8.44
C LYS A 6 -21.32 0.05 -7.16
N GLN A 7 -20.93 -1.20 -7.27
CA GLN A 7 -20.75 -2.07 -6.12
C GLN A 7 -19.72 -1.40 -5.20
N SER A 8 -20.15 -1.02 -4.00
CA SER A 8 -19.28 -0.37 -3.04
C SER A 8 -18.23 -1.38 -2.60
N SER A 9 -16.95 -1.00 -2.70
CA SER A 9 -15.83 -1.85 -2.32
C SER A 9 -15.17 -1.31 -1.06
N PHE A 10 -14.68 -2.22 -0.22
CA PHE A 10 -13.94 -1.86 0.98
C PHE A 10 -12.54 -1.34 0.62
N PHE A 11 -12.06 -0.43 1.48
CA PHE A 11 -10.70 0.05 1.48
C PHE A 11 -9.99 -0.53 2.71
N ASP A 12 -8.98 -1.37 2.50
CA ASP A 12 -8.06 -1.75 3.56
C ASP A 12 -7.03 -0.64 3.78
N THR A 13 -7.21 0.12 4.86
CA THR A 13 -6.43 1.32 5.12
C THR A 13 -5.01 1.04 5.63
N HIS A 14 -4.64 -0.23 5.89
CA HIS A 14 -3.34 -0.56 6.45
C HIS A 14 -2.95 -2.02 6.23
N VAL A 15 -2.21 -2.29 5.16
CA VAL A 15 -1.73 -3.66 4.85
C VAL A 15 -0.34 -3.64 4.22
N HIS A 16 0.54 -4.54 4.65
CA HIS A 16 1.88 -4.74 4.08
C HIS A 16 1.84 -5.61 2.82
N LEU A 17 1.15 -5.12 1.77
CA LEU A 17 0.99 -5.87 0.51
C LEU A 17 2.32 -6.15 -0.18
N GLU A 18 3.33 -5.30 0.03
CA GLU A 18 4.64 -5.46 -0.55
C GLU A 18 5.33 -6.75 -0.13
N GLU A 19 4.94 -7.35 1.00
CA GLU A 19 5.49 -8.62 1.50
C GLU A 19 5.09 -9.83 0.65
N PHE A 20 4.01 -9.74 -0.13
CA PHE A 20 3.54 -10.82 -0.99
C PHE A 20 4.24 -10.81 -2.36
N ASP A 21 4.67 -12.00 -2.78
CA ASP A 21 5.22 -12.25 -4.12
C ASP A 21 4.72 -13.61 -4.64
N PRO A 22 3.88 -13.66 -5.68
CA PRO A 22 3.42 -12.54 -6.51
C PRO A 22 2.24 -11.78 -5.89
N LEU A 23 2.31 -10.45 -5.90
CA LEU A 23 1.25 -9.54 -5.40
C LEU A 23 -0.12 -9.77 -6.06
N GLY A 24 -0.16 -10.13 -7.36
CA GLY A 24 -1.38 -10.26 -8.12
C GLY A 24 -2.36 -11.31 -7.60
N THR A 25 -1.86 -12.39 -7.00
CA THR A 25 -2.70 -13.46 -6.43
C THR A 25 -3.52 -12.94 -5.25
N GLU A 26 -2.89 -12.21 -4.33
CA GLU A 26 -3.56 -11.67 -3.15
C GLU A 26 -4.55 -10.56 -3.52
N LEU A 27 -4.22 -9.70 -4.48
CA LEU A 27 -5.15 -8.68 -4.98
C LEU A 27 -6.41 -9.32 -5.60
N ALA A 28 -6.26 -10.44 -6.32
CA ALA A 28 -7.40 -11.16 -6.89
C ALA A 28 -8.29 -11.81 -5.80
N ALA A 29 -7.67 -12.38 -4.77
CA ALA A 29 -8.38 -12.94 -3.63
C ALA A 29 -9.15 -11.85 -2.86
N ALA A 30 -8.49 -10.72 -2.57
CA ALA A 30 -9.10 -9.60 -1.85
C ALA A 30 -10.28 -8.99 -2.63
N ARG A 31 -10.17 -8.88 -3.96
CA ARG A 31 -11.29 -8.45 -4.83
C ARG A 31 -12.51 -9.37 -4.70
N THR A 32 -12.29 -10.68 -4.66
CA THR A 32 -13.38 -11.66 -4.47
C THR A 32 -14.05 -11.50 -3.10
N ALA A 33 -13.31 -11.02 -2.09
CA ALA A 33 -13.83 -10.71 -0.76
C ALA A 33 -14.45 -9.30 -0.66
N GLY A 34 -14.49 -8.52 -1.75
CA GLY A 34 -15.07 -7.18 -1.78
C GLY A 34 -14.11 -6.04 -1.37
N ILE A 35 -12.83 -6.35 -1.11
CA ILE A 35 -11.79 -5.35 -0.84
C ILE A 35 -11.11 -4.99 -2.17
N GLY A 36 -11.24 -3.74 -2.57
CA GLY A 36 -10.83 -3.29 -3.90
C GLY A 36 -9.81 -2.18 -3.86
N HIS A 37 -9.38 -1.77 -2.67
CA HIS A 37 -8.54 -0.59 -2.43
C HIS A 37 -7.65 -0.81 -1.21
N PHE A 38 -6.38 -0.39 -1.28
CA PHE A 38 -5.38 -0.73 -0.26
C PHE A 38 -4.36 0.39 -0.03
N LEU A 39 -4.05 0.69 1.23
CA LEU A 39 -2.94 1.60 1.58
C LEU A 39 -1.80 0.81 2.23
N ILE A 40 -0.62 0.89 1.62
CA ILE A 40 0.62 0.30 2.15
C ILE A 40 1.33 1.31 3.06
N PRO A 41 1.47 1.04 4.37
CA PRO A 41 2.19 1.90 5.30
C PRO A 41 3.70 1.66 5.22
N GLY A 42 4.50 2.74 5.22
CA GLY A 42 5.95 2.65 5.28
C GLY A 42 6.47 2.35 6.68
N VAL A 43 7.51 1.51 6.77
CA VAL A 43 8.20 1.19 8.04
C VAL A 43 9.53 1.92 8.18
N ALA A 44 10.38 1.85 7.16
CA ALA A 44 11.73 2.40 7.17
C ALA A 44 12.15 2.85 5.75
N PRO A 45 13.12 3.78 5.62
CA PRO A 45 13.55 4.31 4.31
C PRO A 45 14.02 3.25 3.32
N ALA A 46 14.60 2.15 3.79
CA ALA A 46 15.04 1.05 2.94
C ALA A 46 13.88 0.36 2.19
N GLY A 47 12.66 0.39 2.73
CA GLY A 47 11.48 -0.25 2.15
C GLY A 47 10.65 0.66 1.22
N TRP A 48 10.93 1.97 1.17
CA TRP A 48 10.07 2.92 0.46
C TRP A 48 9.98 2.65 -1.04
N ASP A 49 11.08 2.26 -1.69
CA ASP A 49 11.05 1.99 -3.13
C ASP A 49 10.18 0.76 -3.46
N ARG A 50 10.14 -0.23 -2.54
CA ARG A 50 9.33 -1.44 -2.69
C ARG A 50 7.83 -1.11 -2.59
N ILE A 51 7.41 -0.35 -1.58
CA ILE A 51 5.99 0.02 -1.43
C ILE A 51 5.53 0.95 -2.57
N LEU A 52 6.41 1.84 -3.04
CA LEU A 52 6.13 2.70 -4.19
C LEU A 52 6.06 1.90 -5.49
N ALA A 53 6.86 0.85 -5.63
CA ALA A 53 6.77 -0.06 -6.78
C ALA A 53 5.46 -0.86 -6.78
N ALA A 54 5.02 -1.35 -5.61
CA ALA A 54 3.72 -2.02 -5.48
C ALA A 54 2.55 -1.09 -5.86
N ALA A 55 2.55 0.15 -5.38
CA ALA A 55 1.55 1.15 -5.75
C ALA A 55 1.57 1.53 -7.25
N ARG A 56 2.75 1.49 -7.91
CA ARG A 56 2.85 1.69 -9.36
C ARG A 56 2.35 0.49 -10.17
N ALA A 57 2.43 -0.72 -9.60
CA ALA A 57 2.04 -1.95 -10.30
C ALA A 57 0.51 -2.14 -10.37
N ALA A 58 -0.25 -1.52 -9.46
CA ALA A 58 -1.69 -1.69 -9.37
C ALA A 58 -2.40 -0.37 -8.98
N SER A 59 -3.35 0.09 -9.80
CA SER A 59 -4.03 1.38 -9.63
C SER A 59 -4.84 1.50 -8.34
N GLU A 60 -5.23 0.37 -7.76
CA GLU A 60 -5.97 0.25 -6.51
C GLU A 60 -5.11 0.24 -5.25
N VAL A 61 -3.79 0.34 -5.40
CA VAL A 61 -2.83 0.32 -4.31
C VAL A 61 -2.21 1.70 -4.16
N TRP A 62 -2.31 2.25 -2.94
CA TRP A 62 -1.64 3.47 -2.53
C TRP A 62 -0.48 3.13 -1.58
N ALA A 63 0.47 4.05 -1.47
CA ALA A 63 1.56 3.96 -0.51
C ALA A 63 1.62 5.22 0.36
N ALA A 64 1.92 5.03 1.64
CA ALA A 64 2.24 6.09 2.59
C ALA A 64 3.64 5.86 3.16
N PRO A 65 4.71 6.25 2.44
CA PRO A 65 6.07 6.22 2.97
C PRO A 65 6.15 7.00 4.29
N GLY A 66 7.00 6.52 5.19
CA GLY A 66 7.14 7.05 6.53
C GLY A 66 8.13 6.22 7.35
N VAL A 67 8.39 6.66 8.58
CA VAL A 67 9.26 5.95 9.54
C VAL A 67 8.42 5.53 10.74
N HIS A 68 8.24 4.22 10.90
CA HIS A 68 7.56 3.64 12.05
C HIS A 68 8.38 3.89 13.33
N PRO A 69 7.77 4.05 14.52
CA PRO A 69 8.49 4.22 15.79
C PRO A 69 9.55 3.15 16.12
N ARG A 70 9.51 1.99 15.45
CA ARG A 70 10.49 0.90 15.64
C ARG A 70 11.78 1.13 14.85
N ALA A 71 11.72 2.00 13.84
CA ALA A 71 12.85 2.45 13.02
C ALA A 71 13.15 3.93 13.31
N ALA A 72 12.77 4.44 14.49
CA ALA A 72 12.95 5.85 14.86
C ALA A 72 14.41 6.29 14.87
N ASP A 73 15.34 5.36 15.09
CA ASP A 73 16.79 5.55 14.96
C ASP A 73 17.24 5.93 13.54
N GLN A 74 16.41 5.66 12.54
CA GLN A 74 16.65 6.02 11.13
C GLN A 74 16.05 7.38 10.75
N TRP A 75 15.36 8.08 11.67
CA TRP A 75 14.88 9.43 11.43
C TRP A 75 16.02 10.44 11.57
N ASN A 76 16.31 11.14 10.48
CA ASN A 76 17.29 12.21 10.40
C ASN A 76 16.93 13.16 9.23
N ASP A 77 17.71 14.22 9.04
CA ASP A 77 17.45 15.21 7.98
C ASP A 77 17.47 14.62 6.56
N ALA A 78 18.33 13.64 6.29
CA ALA A 78 18.38 12.99 4.99
C ALA A 78 17.12 12.14 4.75
N THR A 79 16.66 11.40 5.76
CA THR A 79 15.40 10.65 5.71
C THR A 79 14.21 11.59 5.54
N ALA A 80 14.16 12.70 6.28
CA ALA A 80 13.10 13.69 6.15
C ALA A 80 13.09 14.37 4.77
N HIS A 81 14.26 14.65 4.19
CA HIS A 81 14.39 15.18 2.84
C HIS A 81 13.90 14.19 1.78
N ARG A 82 14.25 12.90 1.91
CA ARG A 82 13.80 11.85 0.97
C ARG A 82 12.28 11.63 1.00
N LEU A 83 11.62 11.94 2.12
CA LEU A 83 10.19 11.74 2.29
C LEU A 83 9.31 12.82 1.61
N ARG A 84 9.89 13.98 1.29
CA ARG A 84 9.21 15.14 0.68
C ARG A 84 9.26 15.07 -0.83
#